data_AF-A0A2N3BKJ9-F1
#
_entry.id   AF-A0A2N3BKJ9-F1
#
_cell.length_a   1.000
_cell.length_b   1.000
_cell.length_c   1.000
_cell.angle_alpha   90.00
_cell.angle_beta   90.00
_cell.angle_gamma   90.00
#
_symmetry.space_group_name_H-M   'P 1'
#
loop_
_entity.id
_entity.type
_entity.pdbx_description
1 polymer ?
#
loop_
_entity_poly.entity_id
_entity_poly.type
_entity_poly.pdbx_seq_one_letter_code
_entity_poly.pdbx_strand_id
1 'polypeptide(L)'
;LASVFAVSRMLTMLTDMEMIPHSHFGMPGPIREHTLVYTVVIASVLTVFFDLSRIASLGAFFYLVMDILIHWGVFRRLRHEVGARGSVLIAAIALDMLVLGVFGATKMLSDPLIVGIAVAAIAGVFAYERVFLSRWTTEREHGGH
;
A
#
# COMPACT_ATOMS: atom_id res chain seq x y z
N LEU A 1 16.10 7.12 6.10
CA LEU A 1 15.94 8.54 5.71
C LEU A 1 15.64 8.70 4.22
N ALA A 2 16.42 8.12 3.29
CA ALA A 2 16.17 8.23 1.84
C ALA A 2 14.80 7.71 1.39
N SER A 3 14.38 6.52 1.87
CA SER A 3 13.06 5.95 1.58
C SER A 3 11.90 6.83 2.07
N VAL A 4 12.02 7.33 3.30
CA VAL A 4 11.02 8.17 3.95
C VAL A 4 10.85 9.52 3.21
N PHE A 5 11.95 10.11 2.72
CA PHE A 5 11.89 11.34 1.90
C PHE A 5 11.23 11.08 0.53
N ALA A 6 11.57 9.97 -0.13
CA ALA A 6 10.97 9.59 -1.41
C ALA A 6 9.45 9.38 -1.29
N VAL A 7 9.00 8.68 -0.25
CA VAL A 7 7.57 8.45 0.02
C VAL A 7 6.84 9.76 0.31
N SER A 8 7.41 10.64 1.15
CA SER A 8 6.81 11.94 1.45
C SER A 8 6.63 12.79 0.18
N ARG A 9 7.63 12.81 -0.71
CA ARG A 9 7.54 13.53 -2.00
C ARG A 9 6.47 12.95 -2.91
N MET A 10 6.33 11.62 -3.00
CA MET A 10 5.28 10.96 -3.79
C MET A 10 3.89 11.32 -3.25
N LEU A 11 3.68 11.25 -1.93
CA LEU A 11 2.41 11.62 -1.30
C LEU A 11 2.06 13.09 -1.55
N THR A 12 3.03 14.02 -1.48
CA THR A 12 2.80 15.42 -1.85
C THR A 12 2.37 15.54 -3.32
N MET A 13 3.06 14.87 -4.25
CA MET A 13 2.68 14.89 -5.67
C MET A 13 1.26 14.35 -5.91
N LEU A 14 0.90 13.23 -5.27
CA LEU A 14 -0.46 12.67 -5.40
C LEU A 14 -1.54 13.59 -4.80
N THR A 15 -1.19 14.35 -3.75
CA THR A 15 -2.07 15.35 -3.14
C THR A 15 -2.24 16.56 -4.05
N ASP A 16 -1.15 17.05 -4.65
CA ASP A 16 -1.19 18.17 -5.61
C ASP A 16 -1.97 17.82 -6.89
N MET A 17 -2.02 16.54 -7.26
CA MET A 17 -2.81 16.02 -8.39
C MET A 17 -4.27 15.69 -8.02
N GLU A 18 -4.76 16.12 -6.85
CA GLU A 18 -6.12 15.89 -6.35
C GLU A 18 -6.56 14.40 -6.29
N MET A 19 -5.60 13.46 -6.29
CA MET A 19 -5.88 12.03 -6.16
C MET A 19 -6.09 11.59 -4.71
N ILE A 20 -5.64 12.41 -3.75
CA ILE A 20 -5.82 12.20 -2.31
C ILE A 20 -6.39 13.50 -1.72
N PRO A 21 -7.57 13.49 -1.06
CA PRO A 21 -8.17 14.68 -0.47
C PRO A 21 -7.23 15.23 0.58
N HIS A 22 -6.82 16.48 0.41
CA HIS A 22 -6.16 17.19 1.49
C HIS A 22 -7.23 17.68 2.48
N SER A 23 -7.07 17.36 3.75
CA SER A 23 -7.62 18.19 4.82
C SER A 23 -6.45 18.97 5.40
N HIS A 24 -6.50 20.30 5.39
CA HIS A 24 -5.57 21.10 6.19
C HIS A 24 -5.75 20.65 7.65
N PHE A 25 -4.81 19.85 8.13
CA PHE A 25 -4.85 19.24 9.46
C PHE A 25 -4.42 20.27 10.51
N GLY A 26 -5.09 21.43 10.56
CA GLY A 26 -5.06 22.41 11.65
C GLY A 26 -3.71 22.94 12.15
N MET A 27 -2.58 22.66 11.50
CA MET A 27 -1.24 23.07 11.92
C MET A 27 -0.55 23.93 10.84
N PRO A 28 0.21 24.97 11.24
CA PRO A 28 1.00 25.78 10.31
C PRO A 28 2.30 25.04 9.92
N GLY A 29 2.44 24.67 8.64
CA GLY A 29 3.65 24.03 8.11
C GLY A 29 3.42 23.33 6.75
N PRO A 30 4.48 22.99 5.98
CA PRO A 30 4.34 22.26 4.73
C PRO A 30 3.89 20.80 4.95
N ILE A 31 2.96 20.30 4.12
CA ILE A 31 2.35 18.95 4.18
C ILE A 31 3.37 17.80 4.34
N ARG A 32 4.57 18.00 3.76
CA ARG A 32 5.70 17.08 3.82
C ARG A 32 6.22 16.87 5.25
N GLU A 33 6.32 17.91 6.07
CA GLU A 33 6.83 17.79 7.44
C GLU A 33 5.87 16.99 8.33
N HIS A 34 4.56 17.23 8.23
CA HIS A 34 3.56 16.48 9.01
C HIS A 34 3.49 15.01 8.62
N THR A 35 3.49 14.72 7.32
CA THR A 35 3.51 13.34 6.81
C THR A 35 4.75 12.61 7.32
N LEU A 36 5.91 13.25 7.29
CA LEU A 36 7.16 12.67 7.80
C LEU A 36 7.06 12.35 9.29
N VAL A 37 6.56 13.29 10.11
CA VAL A 37 6.40 13.09 11.56
C VAL A 37 5.45 11.93 11.85
N TYR A 38 4.27 11.88 11.21
CA TYR A 38 3.33 10.78 11.41
C TYR A 38 3.91 9.44 11.02
N THR A 39 4.58 9.36 9.86
CA THR A 39 5.16 8.10 9.38
C THR A 39 6.25 7.61 10.33
N VAL A 40 7.10 8.50 10.84
CA VAL A 40 8.17 8.16 11.79
C VAL A 40 7.59 7.73 13.14
N VAL A 41 6.61 8.46 13.69
CA VAL A 41 5.98 8.12 14.96
C VAL A 41 5.30 6.75 14.88
N ILE A 42 4.53 6.49 13.81
CA ILE A 42 3.88 5.19 13.58
C ILE A 42 4.94 4.08 13.45
N ALA A 43 6.01 4.30 12.69
CA ALA A 43 7.08 3.33 12.54
C ALA A 43 7.79 3.04 13.87
N SER A 44 8.05 4.06 14.69
CA SER A 44 8.65 3.91 16.02
C SER A 44 7.74 3.15 16.97
N VAL A 45 6.44 3.48 17.02
CA VAL A 45 5.45 2.75 17.82
C VAL A 45 5.40 1.29 17.38
N LEU A 46 5.25 1.03 16.08
CA LEU A 46 5.26 -0.32 15.54
C LEU A 46 6.55 -1.06 15.90
N THR A 47 7.71 -0.40 15.90
CA THR A 47 9.01 -1.00 16.27
C THR A 47 9.12 -1.35 17.74
N VAL A 48 8.48 -0.60 18.62
CA VAL A 48 8.46 -0.91 20.06
C VAL A 48 7.49 -2.06 20.37
N PHE A 49 6.35 -2.13 19.66
CA PHE A 49 5.34 -3.16 19.87
C PHE A 49 5.59 -4.46 19.07
N PHE A 50 6.29 -4.37 17.94
CA PHE A 50 6.64 -5.49 17.08
C PHE A 50 8.15 -5.59 16.95
N ASP A 51 8.69 -6.79 17.23
CA ASP A 51 10.09 -7.07 16.94
C ASP A 51 10.42 -6.82 15.46
N LEU A 52 11.66 -6.45 15.17
CA LEU A 52 12.12 -6.12 13.82
C LEU A 52 11.79 -7.21 12.78
N SER A 53 11.86 -8.50 13.19
CA SER A 53 11.50 -9.64 12.33
C SER A 53 10.03 -9.63 11.91
N ARG A 54 9.12 -9.23 12.82
CA ARG A 54 7.69 -9.14 12.54
C ARG A 54 7.38 -8.01 11.59
N ILE A 55 8.00 -6.83 11.78
CA ILE A 55 7.83 -5.68 10.88
C ILE A 55 8.32 -6.03 9.48
N ALA A 56 9.50 -6.66 9.35
CA ALA A 56 10.02 -7.10 8.06
C ALA A 56 9.08 -8.08 7.37
N SER A 57 8.50 -9.02 8.14
CA SER A 57 7.55 -10.00 7.61
C SER A 57 6.25 -9.35 7.15
N LEU A 58 5.71 -8.43 7.95
CA LEU A 58 4.51 -7.67 7.60
C LEU A 58 4.74 -6.85 6.33
N GLY A 59 5.88 -6.16 6.23
CA GLY A 59 6.29 -5.45 5.03
C GLY A 59 6.38 -6.35 3.80
N ALA A 60 6.94 -7.56 3.93
CA ALA A 60 7.01 -8.53 2.85
C ALA A 60 5.63 -8.97 2.36
N PHE A 61 4.68 -9.23 3.27
CA PHE A 61 3.28 -9.53 2.89
C PHE A 61 2.65 -8.38 2.11
N PHE A 62 2.79 -7.14 2.60
CA PHE A 62 2.27 -5.97 1.90
C PHE A 62 2.88 -5.80 0.52
N TYR A 63 4.20 -5.96 0.38
CA TYR A 63 4.89 -5.79 -0.89
C TYR A 63 4.47 -6.84 -1.92
N LEU A 64 4.47 -8.12 -1.54
CA LEU A 64 4.10 -9.20 -2.44
C LEU A 64 2.65 -9.09 -2.91
N VAL A 65 1.73 -8.76 -2.00
CA VAL A 65 0.33 -8.56 -2.37
C VAL A 65 0.16 -7.34 -3.27
N MET A 66 0.83 -6.23 -2.96
CA MET A 66 0.83 -5.04 -3.82
C MET A 66 1.36 -5.36 -5.23
N ASP A 67 2.48 -6.06 -5.35
CA ASP A 67 3.08 -6.41 -6.63
C ASP A 67 2.13 -7.30 -7.45
N ILE A 68 1.52 -8.31 -6.84
CA ILE A 68 0.51 -9.16 -7.51
C ILE A 68 -0.66 -8.30 -8.05
N LEU A 69 -1.16 -7.36 -7.26
CA LEU A 69 -2.27 -6.49 -7.66
C LEU A 69 -1.90 -5.56 -8.80
N ILE A 70 -0.71 -4.95 -8.74
CA ILE A 70 -0.20 -4.07 -9.79
C ILE A 70 0.01 -4.87 -11.08
N HIS A 71 0.73 -6.00 -11.02
CA HIS A 71 0.96 -6.85 -12.18
C HIS A 71 -0.34 -7.36 -12.78
N TRP A 72 -1.30 -7.78 -11.96
CA TRP A 72 -2.63 -8.19 -12.42
C TRP A 72 -3.41 -7.05 -13.07
N GLY A 73 -3.40 -5.86 -12.46
CA GLY A 73 -4.02 -4.65 -12.99
C GLY A 73 -3.45 -4.27 -14.35
N VAL A 74 -2.12 -4.31 -14.49
CA VAL A 74 -1.43 -4.06 -15.77
C VAL A 74 -1.78 -5.12 -16.80
N PHE A 75 -1.75 -6.41 -16.42
CA PHE A 75 -2.10 -7.50 -17.33
C PHE A 75 -3.55 -7.42 -17.82
N ARG A 76 -4.49 -7.01 -16.96
CA ARG A 76 -5.93 -6.96 -17.29
C ARG A 76 -6.29 -5.73 -18.13
N ARG A 77 -5.84 -4.53 -17.74
CA ARG A 77 -6.29 -3.25 -18.32
C ARG A 77 -5.24 -2.53 -19.18
N LEU A 78 -3.98 -2.56 -18.78
CA LEU A 78 -2.92 -1.75 -19.40
C LEU A 78 -2.03 -2.51 -20.40
N ARG A 79 -2.27 -3.81 -20.60
CA ARG A 79 -1.46 -4.67 -21.48
C ARG A 79 -1.29 -4.11 -22.91
N HIS A 80 -2.31 -3.44 -23.44
CA HIS A 80 -2.30 -2.90 -24.81
C HIS A 80 -1.72 -1.48 -24.89
N GLU A 81 -1.77 -0.71 -23.80
CA GLU A 81 -1.32 0.69 -23.77
C GLU A 81 0.19 0.80 -23.46
N VAL A 82 0.71 -0.10 -22.62
CA VAL A 82 2.10 -0.04 -22.14
C VAL A 82 3.04 -0.91 -23.00
N GLY A 83 2.52 -1.65 -23.98
CA GLY A 83 3.31 -2.57 -24.81
C GLY A 83 4.00 -3.69 -24.01
N ALA A 84 3.48 -3.99 -22.81
CA ALA A 84 4.11 -4.91 -21.88
C ALA A 84 4.10 -6.35 -22.43
N ARG A 85 5.25 -7.03 -22.35
CA ARG A 85 5.35 -8.46 -22.67
C ARG A 85 4.56 -9.26 -21.65
N GLY A 86 3.37 -9.71 -22.01
CA GLY A 86 2.47 -10.46 -21.13
C GLY A 86 3.11 -11.69 -20.48
N SER A 87 4.10 -12.31 -21.15
CA SER A 87 4.88 -13.42 -20.59
C SER A 87 5.69 -13.03 -19.35
N VAL A 88 6.26 -11.83 -19.32
CA VAL A 88 7.04 -11.33 -18.17
C VAL A 88 6.12 -11.03 -17.00
N LEU A 89 4.95 -10.43 -17.24
CA LEU A 89 3.97 -10.15 -16.18
C LEU A 89 3.43 -11.45 -15.55
N ILE A 90 3.10 -12.45 -16.37
CA ILE A 90 2.64 -13.73 -15.86
C ILE A 90 3.73 -14.41 -15.03
N ALA A 91 4.99 -14.36 -15.49
CA ALA A 91 6.13 -14.89 -14.74
C ALA A 91 6.34 -14.17 -13.41
N ALA A 92 6.20 -12.83 -13.37
CA ALA A 92 6.30 -12.03 -12.15
C ALA A 92 5.19 -12.42 -11.15
N ILE A 93 3.93 -12.45 -11.58
CA ILE A 93 2.80 -12.88 -10.73
C ILE A 93 3.02 -14.29 -10.18
N ALA A 94 3.49 -15.22 -11.02
CA ALA A 94 3.76 -16.58 -10.59
C ALA A 94 4.87 -16.64 -9.53
N LEU A 95 5.92 -15.84 -9.68
CA LEU A 95 7.00 -15.74 -8.71
C LEU A 95 6.52 -15.11 -7.39
N ASP A 96 5.76 -14.01 -7.45
CA ASP A 96 5.21 -13.36 -6.27
C ASP A 96 4.29 -14.31 -5.49
N MET A 97 3.43 -15.06 -6.20
CA MET A 97 2.56 -16.07 -5.59
C MET A 97 3.34 -17.22 -4.97
N LEU A 98 4.42 -17.68 -5.62
CA LEU A 98 5.30 -18.71 -5.08
C LEU A 98 5.97 -18.23 -3.79
N VAL A 99 6.56 -17.04 -3.81
CA VAL A 99 7.23 -16.45 -2.65
C VAL A 99 6.22 -16.21 -1.54
N LEU A 100 5.04 -15.64 -1.83
CA LEU A 100 3.98 -15.42 -0.85
C LEU A 100 3.48 -16.74 -0.24
N GLY A 101 3.32 -17.78 -1.05
CA GLY A 101 2.88 -19.10 -0.58
C GLY A 101 3.89 -19.75 0.36
N VAL A 102 5.17 -19.79 -0.03
CA VAL A 102 6.24 -20.39 0.80
C VAL A 102 6.50 -19.55 2.05
N PHE A 103 6.59 -18.22 1.90
CA PHE A 103 6.80 -17.30 3.02
C PHE A 103 5.62 -17.31 3.99
N GLY A 104 4.39 -17.34 3.46
CA GLY A 104 3.16 -17.46 4.22
C GLY A 104 3.10 -18.76 5.02
N ALA A 105 3.35 -19.90 4.39
CA ALA A 105 3.34 -21.20 5.05
C ALA A 105 4.41 -21.30 6.14
N THR A 106 5.63 -20.83 5.88
CA THR A 106 6.71 -20.83 6.88
C THR A 106 6.38 -19.92 8.07
N LYS A 107 5.83 -18.72 7.81
CA LYS A 107 5.40 -17.82 8.88
C LYS A 107 4.20 -18.34 9.66
N MET A 108 3.29 -19.07 9.04
CA MET A 108 2.14 -19.66 9.74
C MET A 108 2.57 -20.71 10.77
N LEU A 109 3.70 -21.40 10.54
CA LEU A 109 4.28 -22.35 11.50
C LEU A 109 5.08 -21.64 12.61
N SER A 110 5.85 -20.61 12.27
CA SER A 110 6.75 -19.94 13.24
C SER A 110 6.09 -18.83 14.05
N ASP A 111 5.17 -18.08 13.43
CA ASP A 111 4.49 -16.92 14.02
C ASP A 111 3.11 -16.75 13.35
N PRO A 112 2.11 -17.58 13.67
CA PRO A 112 0.78 -17.49 13.04
C PRO A 112 0.08 -16.14 13.30
N LEU A 113 0.48 -15.45 14.38
CA LEU A 113 -0.10 -14.16 14.77
C LEU A 113 0.21 -13.08 13.73
N ILE A 114 1.45 -13.04 13.20
CA ILE A 114 1.81 -12.06 12.16
C ILE A 114 1.05 -12.29 10.85
N VAL A 115 0.79 -13.55 10.49
CA VAL A 115 0.00 -13.89 9.29
C VAL A 115 -1.43 -13.40 9.46
N GLY A 116 -2.03 -13.63 10.64
CA GLY A 116 -3.37 -13.12 10.97
C GLY A 116 -3.46 -11.59 10.90
N ILE A 117 -2.47 -10.88 11.48
CA ILE A 117 -2.40 -9.42 11.40
C ILE A 117 -2.23 -8.94 9.95
N ALA A 118 -1.38 -9.58 9.17
CA ALA A 118 -1.18 -9.22 7.77
C ALA A 118 -2.47 -9.35 6.96
N VAL A 119 -3.18 -10.48 7.09
CA VAL A 119 -4.47 -10.69 6.41
C VAL A 119 -5.50 -9.64 6.84
N ALA A 120 -5.62 -9.38 8.15
CA ALA A 120 -6.55 -8.37 8.67
C ALA A 120 -6.21 -6.96 8.17
N ALA A 121 -4.92 -6.59 8.15
CA ALA A 121 -4.47 -5.28 7.71
C ALA A 121 -4.67 -5.08 6.21
N ILE A 122 -4.35 -6.09 5.39
CA ILE A 122 -4.60 -6.07 3.94
C ILE A 122 -6.11 -5.96 3.66
N ALA A 123 -6.93 -6.78 4.32
CA ALA A 123 -8.38 -6.69 4.19
C ALA A 123 -8.92 -5.31 4.60
N GLY A 124 -8.37 -4.73 5.67
CA GLY A 124 -8.68 -3.38 6.14
C GLY A 124 -8.35 -2.31 5.10
N VAL A 125 -7.18 -2.40 4.44
CA VAL A 125 -6.80 -1.50 3.34
C VAL A 125 -7.80 -1.60 2.19
N PHE A 126 -8.14 -2.81 1.74
CA PHE A 126 -9.12 -3.00 0.67
C PHE A 126 -10.52 -2.49 1.04
N ALA A 127 -10.96 -2.71 2.28
CA ALA A 127 -12.24 -2.20 2.75
C ALA A 127 -12.24 -0.67 2.77
N TYR A 128 -11.16 -0.06 3.26
CA TYR A 128 -10.98 1.40 3.26
C TYR A 128 -10.98 1.96 1.83
N GLU A 129 -10.19 1.36 0.92
CA GLU A 129 -10.13 1.76 -0.49
C GLU A 129 -11.52 1.72 -1.13
N ARG A 130 -12.29 0.64 -0.90
CA ARG A 130 -13.64 0.48 -1.44
C ARG A 130 -14.61 1.54 -0.90
N VAL A 131 -14.58 1.82 0.41
CA VAL A 131 -15.44 2.87 1.02
C VAL A 131 -15.03 4.25 0.53
N PHE A 132 -13.73 4.53 0.47
CA PHE A 132 -13.18 5.79 0.02
C PHE A 132 -13.52 6.07 -1.45
N LEU A 133 -13.29 5.11 -2.34
CA LEU A 133 -13.66 5.21 -3.76
C LEU A 133 -15.16 5.39 -3.94
N SER A 134 -15.98 4.64 -3.18
CA SER A 134 -17.43 4.76 -3.25
C SER A 134 -17.92 6.17 -2.88
N ARG A 135 -17.31 6.82 -1.89
CA ARG A 135 -17.68 8.20 -1.50
C ARG A 135 -17.22 9.23 -2.55
N TRP A 136 -16.03 9.05 -3.11
CA TRP A 136 -15.49 9.94 -4.14
C TRP A 136 -16.28 9.93 -5.46
N THR A 137 -16.82 8.78 -5.87
CA THR A 137 -17.70 8.71 -7.03
C THR A 137 -19.03 9.42 -6.80
N THR A 138 -19.57 9.41 -5.58
CA THR A 138 -20.83 10.09 -5.23
C THR A 138 -20.67 11.60 -5.16
N GLU A 139 -19.54 12.12 -4.67
CA GLU A 139 -19.28 13.56 -4.60
C GLU A 139 -19.21 14.22 -6.00
N ARG A 140 -18.68 13.51 -7.01
CA ARG A 140 -18.61 14.01 -8.40
C ARG A 140 -19.96 14.08 -9.10
N GLU A 141 -20.97 13.31 -8.69
CA GLU A 141 -22.33 13.40 -9.26
C GLU A 141 -23.13 14.60 -8.72
N HIS A 142 -22.73 15.19 -7.59
CA HIS A 142 -23.47 16.32 -6.98
C HIS A 142 -22.83 17.70 -7.19
N GLY A 143 -21.59 17.78 -7.71
CA GLY A 143 -20.94 19.04 -8.08
C GLY A 143 -21.18 19.49 -9.54
N GLY A 144 -22.05 18.79 -10.28
CA GLY A 144 -22.30 19.00 -11.71
C GLY A 144 -23.65 19.63 -12.07
N HIS A 145 -24.26 20.38 -11.16
CA HIS A 145 -25.51 21.13 -11.42
C HIS A 145 -25.31 22.64 -11.27
#